data_AF-A0A521XEG3-F1
#
_entry.id   AF-A0A521XEG3-F1
#
_cell.length_a   1.000
_cell.length_b   1.000
_cell.length_c   1.000
_cell.angle_alpha   90.00
_cell.angle_beta   90.00
_cell.angle_gamma   90.00
#
_symmetry.space_group_name_H-M   'P 1'
#
loop_
_entity.id
_entity.type
_entity.pdbx_description
1 polymer ?
#
loop_
_entity_poly.entity_id
_entity_poly.type
_entity_poly.pdbx_seq_one_letter_code
_entity_poly.pdbx_strand_id
1 'polypeptide(L)' 'LNLYVAFNYPTDTWVNFKLFGGMGLMLAFVIGQGLYLAKYVEQKES' A
#
# COMPACT_ATOMS: atom_id res chain seq x y z
N LEU A 1 23.54 15.45 1.81
CA LEU A 1 22.20 14.87 1.53
C LEU A 1 22.27 13.66 0.60
N ASN A 2 22.87 13.75 -0.60
CA ASN A 2 23.00 12.62 -1.53
C ASN A 2 23.70 11.37 -0.95
N LEU A 3 24.81 11.54 -0.21
CA LEU A 3 25.51 10.40 0.40
C LEU A 3 24.68 9.72 1.50
N TYR A 4 23.99 10.51 2.32
CA TYR A 4 23.11 9.98 3.37
C TYR A 4 21.98 9.13 2.79
N VAL A 5 21.35 9.58 1.69
CA VAL A 5 20.29 8.82 0.99
C VAL A 5 20.85 7.52 0.40
N ALA A 6 22.04 7.55 -0.22
CA ALA A 6 22.67 6.35 -0.79
C ALA A 6 23.07 5.29 0.25
N PHE A 7 23.38 5.69 1.50
CA PHE A 7 23.74 4.76 2.59
C PHE A 7 22.57 4.37 3.50
N ASN A 8 21.51 5.20 3.61
CA ASN A 8 20.36 4.92 4.48
C ASN A 8 19.17 4.27 3.75
N TYR A 9 19.07 4.45 2.43
CA TYR A 9 18.09 3.74 1.62
C TYR A 9 18.81 2.68 0.79
N PRO A 10 18.83 1.42 1.24
CA PRO A 10 19.40 0.36 0.45
C PRO A 10 18.59 0.22 -0.86
N THR A 11 19.29 -0.04 -1.97
CA THR A 11 18.67 -0.43 -3.25
C THR A 11 17.63 -1.53 -3.09
N ASP A 12 17.76 -2.34 -2.02
CA ASP A 12 16.81 -3.35 -1.58
C ASP A 12 15.39 -2.81 -1.37
N THR A 13 15.20 -1.60 -0.83
CA THR A 13 13.84 -1.05 -0.68
C THR A 13 13.17 -0.84 -2.03
N TRP A 14 13.92 -0.35 -3.02
CA TRP A 14 13.42 -0.13 -4.38
C TRP A 14 13.19 -1.44 -5.13
N VAL A 15 14.07 -2.43 -4.96
CA VAL A 15 13.92 -3.78 -5.54
C VAL A 15 12.70 -4.50 -4.94
N ASN A 16 12.51 -4.45 -3.62
CA ASN A 16 11.35 -5.05 -2.95
C ASN A 16 10.03 -4.38 -3.36
N PHE A 17 10.02 -3.06 -3.56
CA PHE A 17 8.84 -2.37 -4.09
C PHE A 17 8.49 -2.83 -5.52
N LYS A 18 9.49 -3.12 -6.36
CA LYS A 18 9.23 -3.69 -7.70
C LYS A 18 8.79 -5.14 -7.65
N LEU A 19 9.35 -5.95 -6.75
CA LEU A 19 9.00 -7.36 -6.60
C LEU A 19 7.61 -7.57 -5.98
N PHE A 20 7.27 -6.78 -4.95
CA PHE A 20 6.08 -7.02 -4.14
C PHE A 20 5.14 -5.81 -4.04
N GLY A 21 5.55 -4.63 -4.49
CA GLY A 21 4.75 -3.41 -4.36
C GLY A 21 3.41 -3.48 -5.09
N GLY A 22 3.35 -4.16 -6.24
CA GLY A 22 2.07 -4.42 -6.93
C GLY A 22 1.11 -5.26 -6.07
N MET A 23 1.61 -6.32 -5.43
CA MET A 23 0.82 -7.17 -4.54
C MET A 23 0.40 -6.42 -3.27
N GLY A 24 1.30 -5.63 -2.69
CA GLY A 24 1.00 -4.77 -1.54
C GLY A 24 -0.06 -3.70 -1.85
N LEU A 25 0.02 -3.06 -3.03
CA LEU A 25 -0.98 -2.11 -3.50
C LEU A 25 -2.32 -2.78 -3.77
N MET A 26 -2.35 -3.98 -4.35
CA MET A 26 -3.60 -4.73 -4.52
C MET A 26 -4.23 -5.10 -3.17
N LEU A 27 -3.46 -5.57 -2.20
CA LEU A 27 -3.98 -5.87 -0.86
C LEU A 27 -4.53 -4.62 -0.17
N ALA A 28 -3.78 -3.51 -0.20
CA ALA A 28 -4.23 -2.24 0.35
C ALA A 28 -5.51 -1.74 -0.35
N PHE A 29 -5.61 -1.91 -1.67
CA PHE A 29 -6.79 -1.55 -2.43
C PHE A 29 -8.01 -2.40 -2.03
N VAL A 30 -7.88 -3.72 -1.95
CA VAL A 30 -8.98 -4.61 -1.56
C VAL A 30 -9.46 -4.31 -0.14
N ILE A 31 -8.54 -4.10 0.81
CA ILE A 31 -8.88 -3.73 2.19
C ILE A 31 -9.58 -2.36 2.21
N GLY A 32 -9.04 -1.37 1.49
CA GLY A 32 -9.63 -0.04 1.41
C GLY A 32 -11.03 -0.05 0.80
N GLN A 33 -11.24 -0.78 -0.30
CA GLN A 33 -12.56 -0.98 -0.89
C GLN A 33 -13.50 -1.70 0.08
N GLY A 34 -13.06 -2.77 0.74
CA GLY A 34 -13.87 -3.50 1.72
C GLY A 34 -14.34 -2.63 2.89
N LEU A 35 -13.45 -1.84 3.46
CA LEU A 35 -13.78 -0.89 4.55
C LEU A 35 -14.69 0.23 4.06
N TYR A 36 -14.44 0.78 2.87
CA TYR A 36 -15.30 1.81 2.26
C TYR A 36 -16.70 1.26 2.04
N LEU A 37 -16.84 0.10 1.40
CA LEU A 37 -18.14 -0.54 1.15
C LEU A 37 -18.86 -0.90 2.45
N ALA A 38 -18.16 -1.42 3.47
CA ALA A 38 -18.75 -1.72 4.77
C ALA A 38 -19.49 -0.52 5.37
N LYS A 39 -18.90 0.68 5.26
CA LYS A 39 -19.54 1.92 5.71
C LYS A 39 -20.83 2.26 4.96
N TYR A 40 -20.94 1.97 3.67
CA TYR A 40 -22.15 2.29 2.88
C TYR A 40 -23.19 1.18 2.87
N VAL A 41 -22.80 -0.08 3.06
CA VAL A 41 -23.72 -1.22 3.16
C VAL A 41 -24.59 -1.09 4.40
N GLU A 42 -24.00 -0.70 5.54
CA GLU A 42 -24.74 -0.49 6.80
C GLU A 42 -25.68 0.73 6.73
N GLN A 43 -25.39 1.73 5.90
CA GLN A 43 -26.25 2.90 5.72
C GLN A 43 -27.50 2.64 4.86
N LYS A 44 -27.60 1.50 4.17
CA LYS A 44 -28.72 1.20 3.25
C LYS A 44 -29.83 0.35 3.87
N GLU A 45 -29.67 -0.10 5.12
CA GLU A 45 -30.70 -0.82 5.90
C GLU A 45 -31.47 0.09 6.87
N SER A 46 -31.91 1.27 6.41
CA SER A 46 -32.92 2.09 7.11
C SER A 46 -33.95 2.64 6.14
#